data_AF-A0A1I4SG19-F1
#
_entry.id   AF-A0A1I4SG19-F1
#
_cell.length_a   1.000
_cell.length_b   1.000
_cell.length_c   1.000
_cell.angle_alpha   90.00
_cell.angle_beta   90.00
_cell.angle_gamma   90.00
#
_symmetry.space_group_name_H-M   'P 1'
#
loop_
_entity.id
_entity.type
_entity.pdbx_description
1 polymer ?
#
loop_
_entity_poly.entity_id
_entity_poly.type
_entity_poly.pdbx_seq_one_letter_code
_entity_poly.pdbx_strand_id
1 'polypeptide(L)'
;MTALRRSLRKLLARAPGQHLNRVALLRLLLPLVLCLPQASLAEPRIDAFDYDGKCLSDRLQAALATMPRDISSVRLPSRLADTQVQPGNAQGKAANAIQSLQLIETFFNDELGWSSVDGQAAPMVLLANLSAKMDGSCDGMNAFYMNLSPDTAHVIAILHGHRQATEDLAHDIDVVGHEFAHGFFKTTQGEDQTLEKAAINEGVADMFGITIRAWHESGQDLANTRVREDTFRLGRTFALVADRYYDSPMHQGAMRDLSNPMPWDTADHYDLVNQRSFREEHSLSGVVSLPFALMVKGGRHPRVEQDIEVQAIGFDKAIRIMFYTLKHRLPFNSMPEFATAVRRAAARIHGESSAEVQSVHNAFAVVGLLDAAGGSSPAPSPDAPAEPSAEPAPLPQPEPETSPGDVPDTAPPAPQTPPEADSWLSPGQTFIVLLAAFLLILLVVGKTLKNARRNQIRQAYQLSQPARPLSPQSMPDNPEPTPVTPPRPGGCVAEVSLDGVKTTLMLDARPQVLGRSRDLPLPEPLRQRLGQDPFLARAHGEIWYQPDGNYLYVRCLSDNGLELNGQNVATGDKVKTTFDTPVSLRMGETTLTLIRRGQWP
;
A
#
# COMPACT_ATOMS: atom_id res chain seq x y z
N MET A 1 -7.74 25.55 -27.47
CA MET A 1 -9.03 24.90 -27.80
C MET A 1 -9.86 25.63 -28.88
N THR A 2 -9.84 26.96 -28.96
CA THR A 2 -10.64 27.75 -29.93
C THR A 2 -10.12 27.68 -31.38
N ALA A 3 -8.80 27.51 -31.56
CA ALA A 3 -8.19 27.26 -32.87
C ALA A 3 -8.55 25.88 -33.46
N LEU A 4 -8.64 24.87 -32.60
CA LEU A 4 -9.01 23.49 -32.98
C LEU A 4 -10.47 23.40 -33.47
N ARG A 5 -11.39 24.19 -32.87
CA ARG A 5 -12.79 24.29 -33.31
C ARG A 5 -12.95 25.00 -34.66
N ARG A 6 -12.06 25.96 -35.00
CA ARG A 6 -12.07 26.65 -36.31
C ARG A 6 -11.53 25.76 -37.44
N SER A 7 -10.54 24.92 -37.18
CA SER A 7 -10.00 23.99 -38.19
C SER A 7 -10.95 22.81 -38.48
N LEU A 8 -11.66 22.28 -37.47
CA LEU A 8 -12.64 21.21 -37.68
C LEU A 8 -13.85 21.66 -38.52
N ARG A 9 -14.31 22.91 -38.35
CA ARG A 9 -15.41 23.48 -39.15
C ARG A 9 -15.03 23.70 -40.62
N LYS A 10 -13.75 23.97 -40.92
CA LYS A 10 -13.25 24.10 -42.29
C LYS A 10 -13.06 22.76 -42.99
N LEU A 11 -12.73 21.69 -42.25
CA LEU A 11 -12.61 20.33 -42.82
C LEU A 11 -13.96 19.72 -43.19
N LEU A 12 -15.02 20.01 -42.42
CA LEU A 12 -16.37 19.49 -42.65
C LEU A 12 -17.14 20.22 -43.77
N ALA A 13 -16.60 21.31 -44.32
CA ALA A 13 -17.24 22.11 -45.37
C ALA A 13 -16.81 21.73 -46.80
N ARG A 14 -15.97 20.69 -46.99
CA ARG A 14 -15.33 20.39 -48.28
C ARG A 14 -15.48 18.96 -48.81
N ALA A 15 -16.42 18.16 -48.31
CA ALA A 15 -16.74 16.86 -48.89
C ALA A 15 -18.13 16.89 -49.56
N PRO A 16 -18.23 16.80 -50.90
CA PRO A 16 -19.49 16.52 -51.56
C PRO A 16 -19.90 15.06 -51.26
N GLY A 17 -21.20 14.86 -51.13
CA GLY A 17 -21.79 13.80 -50.31
C GLY A 17 -21.36 12.37 -50.63
N GLN A 18 -20.97 11.64 -49.59
CA GLN A 18 -21.34 10.24 -49.38
C GLN A 18 -21.45 9.98 -47.87
N HIS A 19 -22.60 9.48 -47.43
CA HIS A 19 -22.85 9.04 -46.06
C HIS A 19 -22.04 7.76 -45.76
N LEU A 20 -20.78 7.89 -45.31
CA LEU A 20 -20.10 6.76 -44.68
C LEU A 20 -20.72 6.53 -43.30
N ASN A 21 -21.47 5.44 -43.19
CA ASN A 21 -22.25 5.08 -42.02
C ASN A 21 -21.29 4.72 -40.85
N ARG A 22 -21.19 5.60 -39.84
CA ARG A 22 -20.27 5.47 -38.68
C ARG A 22 -20.38 4.13 -37.95
N VAL A 23 -21.51 3.44 -38.09
CA VAL A 23 -21.78 2.12 -37.50
C VAL A 23 -21.01 1.00 -38.21
N ALA A 24 -20.75 1.12 -39.52
CA ALA A 24 -20.02 0.11 -40.29
C ALA A 24 -18.52 0.13 -39.98
N LEU A 25 -17.93 1.32 -39.85
CA LEU A 25 -16.51 1.47 -39.47
C LEU A 25 -16.26 0.95 -38.04
N LEU A 26 -17.21 1.17 -37.12
CA LEU A 26 -17.14 0.67 -35.74
C LEU A 26 -17.24 -0.86 -35.67
N ARG A 27 -18.03 -1.50 -36.57
CA ARG A 27 -18.15 -2.97 -36.66
C ARG A 27 -16.92 -3.64 -37.27
N LEU A 28 -16.20 -2.96 -38.16
CA LEU A 28 -14.97 -3.47 -38.78
C LEU A 28 -13.74 -3.37 -37.86
N LEU A 29 -13.69 -2.37 -36.98
CA LEU A 29 -12.55 -2.15 -36.07
C LEU A 29 -12.68 -2.88 -34.72
N LEU A 30 -13.89 -3.22 -34.28
CA LEU A 30 -14.13 -3.92 -33.01
C LEU A 30 -13.44 -5.29 -32.91
N PRO A 31 -13.45 -6.18 -33.92
CA PRO A 31 -12.70 -7.44 -33.85
C PRO A 31 -11.19 -7.23 -33.91
N LEU A 32 -10.70 -6.17 -34.56
CA LEU A 32 -9.26 -5.86 -34.64
C LEU A 32 -8.71 -5.37 -33.29
N VAL A 33 -9.51 -4.64 -32.52
CA VAL A 33 -9.16 -4.18 -31.14
C VAL A 33 -9.29 -5.30 -30.11
N LEU A 34 -10.21 -6.25 -30.31
CA LEU A 34 -10.35 -7.46 -29.47
C LEU A 34 -9.28 -8.53 -29.74
N CYS A 35 -8.61 -8.49 -30.91
CA CYS A 35 -7.52 -9.38 -31.27
C CYS A 35 -6.13 -8.80 -31.01
N LEU A 36 -6.01 -7.57 -30.49
CA LEU A 36 -4.75 -7.13 -29.93
C LEU A 36 -4.52 -7.96 -28.65
N PRO A 37 -3.39 -8.68 -28.52
CA PRO A 37 -3.06 -9.31 -27.26
C PRO A 37 -3.03 -8.19 -26.23
N GLN A 38 -3.99 -8.21 -25.30
CA GLN A 38 -3.81 -7.48 -24.06
C GLN A 38 -2.55 -8.10 -23.47
N ALA A 39 -1.45 -7.35 -23.48
CA ALA A 39 -0.34 -7.64 -22.60
C ALA A 39 -0.92 -7.47 -21.19
N SER A 40 -1.54 -8.54 -20.68
CA SER A 40 -1.70 -8.72 -19.26
C SER A 40 -0.28 -8.60 -18.73
N LEU A 41 0.01 -7.53 -17.99
CA LEU A 41 1.14 -7.59 -17.07
C LEU A 41 0.93 -8.88 -16.28
N ALA A 42 1.93 -9.77 -16.28
CA ALA A 42 1.83 -10.99 -15.51
C ALA A 42 1.49 -10.61 -14.07
N GLU A 43 0.47 -11.21 -13.49
CA GLU A 43 0.16 -10.95 -12.08
C GLU A 43 1.34 -11.47 -11.23
N PRO A 44 1.81 -10.70 -10.22
CA PRO A 44 2.83 -11.16 -9.29
C PRO A 44 2.41 -12.50 -8.69
N ARG A 45 3.28 -13.50 -8.79
CA ARG A 45 3.02 -14.84 -8.25
C ARG A 45 3.58 -14.93 -6.83
N ILE A 46 2.76 -15.40 -5.89
CA ILE A 46 3.17 -15.69 -4.52
C ILE A 46 3.18 -17.21 -4.33
N ASP A 47 4.36 -17.77 -4.13
CA ASP A 47 4.58 -19.16 -3.76
C ASP A 47 4.71 -19.26 -2.23
N ALA A 48 3.63 -19.66 -1.55
CA ALA A 48 3.55 -19.65 -0.09
C ALA A 48 3.78 -21.03 0.54
N PHE A 49 4.43 -21.04 1.69
CA PHE A 49 4.77 -22.23 2.47
C PHE A 49 4.39 -22.02 3.93
N ASP A 50 3.59 -22.90 4.51
CA ASP A 50 3.21 -22.89 5.92
C ASP A 50 4.03 -23.95 6.69
N TYR A 51 4.86 -23.48 7.60
CA TYR A 51 5.69 -24.35 8.43
C TYR A 51 4.97 -24.90 9.65
N ASP A 52 3.75 -24.44 9.97
CA ASP A 52 2.97 -24.91 11.12
C ASP A 52 3.79 -24.87 12.44
N GLY A 53 4.58 -23.80 12.62
CA GLY A 53 5.47 -23.64 13.77
C GLY A 53 6.69 -24.56 13.79
N LYS A 54 6.95 -25.34 12.73
CA LYS A 54 8.09 -26.26 12.65
C LYS A 54 9.40 -25.50 12.42
N CYS A 55 10.47 -26.09 12.93
CA CYS A 55 11.80 -25.51 12.82
C CYS A 55 12.45 -25.67 11.44
N LEU A 56 13.15 -24.64 10.98
CA LEU A 56 14.07 -24.74 9.84
C LEU A 56 15.19 -25.71 10.18
N SER A 57 15.39 -26.74 9.35
CA SER A 57 16.61 -27.55 9.40
C SER A 57 17.73 -26.89 8.59
N ASP A 58 19.00 -27.07 8.99
CA ASP A 58 20.18 -26.55 8.26
C ASP A 58 20.17 -26.84 6.75
N ARG A 59 19.67 -28.03 6.37
CA ARG A 59 19.55 -28.44 4.95
C ARG A 59 18.53 -27.62 4.17
N LEU A 60 17.47 -27.16 4.83
CA LEU A 60 16.44 -26.33 4.23
C LEU A 60 16.92 -24.88 4.11
N GLN A 61 17.67 -24.38 5.09
CA GLN A 61 18.32 -23.07 5.01
C GLN A 61 19.26 -22.99 3.80
N ALA A 62 20.08 -24.02 3.57
CA ALA A 62 20.94 -24.10 2.38
C ALA A 62 20.16 -24.20 1.06
N ALA A 63 19.01 -24.87 1.07
CA ALA A 63 18.14 -24.96 -0.11
C ALA A 63 17.47 -23.62 -0.44
N LEU A 64 17.02 -22.87 0.57
CA LEU A 64 16.49 -21.51 0.39
C LEU A 64 17.57 -20.57 -0.17
N ALA A 65 18.81 -20.71 0.30
CA ALA A 65 19.92 -19.91 -0.17
C ALA A 65 20.27 -20.10 -1.67
N THR A 66 19.86 -21.21 -2.25
CA THR A 66 20.11 -21.55 -3.66
C THR A 66 18.82 -21.66 -4.47
N MET A 67 17.68 -21.25 -3.88
CA MET A 67 16.38 -21.35 -4.51
C MET A 67 16.34 -20.41 -5.73
N PRO A 68 16.04 -20.92 -6.93
CA PRO A 68 16.03 -20.10 -8.13
C PRO A 68 14.86 -19.11 -8.12
N ARG A 69 15.04 -18.01 -8.86
CA ARG A 69 14.06 -16.93 -8.96
C ARG A 69 12.65 -17.37 -9.32
N ASP A 70 12.53 -18.34 -10.23
CA ASP A 70 11.26 -18.98 -10.58
C ASP A 70 11.29 -20.46 -10.20
N ILE A 71 10.47 -20.82 -9.21
CA ILE A 71 10.38 -22.21 -8.73
C ILE A 71 9.32 -23.05 -9.46
N SER A 72 8.55 -22.48 -10.38
CA SER A 72 7.43 -23.17 -11.05
C SER A 72 7.87 -24.36 -11.91
N SER A 73 9.08 -24.27 -12.48
CA SER A 73 9.68 -25.35 -13.29
C SER A 73 10.59 -26.28 -12.49
N VAL A 74 10.72 -26.07 -11.18
CA VAL A 74 11.71 -26.75 -10.34
C VAL A 74 11.01 -27.77 -9.46
N ARG A 75 11.54 -28.99 -9.41
CA ARG A 75 11.08 -29.98 -8.44
C ARG A 75 11.57 -29.57 -7.05
N LEU A 76 10.65 -29.09 -6.22
CA LEU A 76 10.94 -28.78 -4.82
C LEU A 76 11.33 -30.06 -4.06
N PRO A 77 12.27 -29.96 -3.09
CA PRO A 77 12.51 -31.04 -2.14
C PRO A 77 11.19 -31.43 -1.45
N SER A 78 10.91 -32.73 -1.26
CA SER A 78 9.62 -33.20 -0.73
C SER A 78 9.21 -32.51 0.57
N ARG A 79 10.16 -32.29 1.49
CA ARG A 79 9.89 -31.59 2.76
C ARG A 79 9.39 -30.14 2.60
N LEU A 80 9.80 -29.45 1.54
CA LEU A 80 9.34 -28.11 1.21
C LEU A 80 8.04 -28.16 0.39
N ALA A 81 7.90 -29.14 -0.49
CA ALA A 81 6.65 -29.35 -1.23
C ALA A 81 5.48 -29.67 -0.28
N ASP A 82 5.74 -30.43 0.79
CA ASP A 82 4.74 -30.81 1.79
C ASP A 82 4.23 -29.62 2.64
N THR A 83 4.98 -28.52 2.70
CA THR A 83 4.58 -27.29 3.39
C THR A 83 3.95 -26.26 2.46
N GLN A 84 3.94 -26.50 1.15
CA GLN A 84 3.39 -25.56 0.19
C GLN A 84 1.87 -25.41 0.38
N VAL A 85 1.41 -24.17 0.49
CA VAL A 85 -0.01 -23.83 0.64
C VAL A 85 -0.46 -22.95 -0.52
N GLN A 86 -1.71 -23.14 -0.93
CA GLN A 86 -2.34 -22.32 -1.96
C GLN A 86 -3.22 -21.26 -1.29
N PRO A 87 -3.36 -20.06 -1.86
CA PRO A 87 -4.20 -19.01 -1.27
C PRO A 87 -5.63 -19.47 -0.95
N GLY A 88 -6.20 -20.37 -1.77
CA GLY A 88 -7.57 -20.88 -1.57
C GLY A 88 -7.73 -21.94 -0.48
N ASN A 89 -6.64 -22.52 0.04
CA ASN A 89 -6.70 -23.57 1.06
C ASN A 89 -5.85 -23.27 2.33
N ALA A 90 -5.08 -22.18 2.33
CA ALA A 90 -4.35 -21.72 3.50
C ALA A 90 -5.31 -21.36 4.65
N GLN A 91 -4.86 -21.59 5.89
CA GLN A 91 -5.60 -21.27 7.12
C GLN A 91 -4.69 -20.60 8.14
N GLY A 92 -5.27 -20.01 9.18
CA GLY A 92 -4.52 -19.43 10.30
C GLY A 92 -3.48 -18.40 9.88
N LYS A 93 -2.30 -18.45 10.51
CA LYS A 93 -1.22 -17.47 10.31
C LYS A 93 -0.72 -17.42 8.86
N ALA A 94 -0.71 -18.55 8.16
CA ALA A 94 -0.29 -18.60 6.75
C ALA A 94 -1.29 -17.90 5.81
N ALA A 95 -2.60 -18.03 6.06
CA ALA A 95 -3.60 -17.31 5.27
C ALA A 95 -3.47 -15.78 5.44
N ASN A 96 -3.24 -15.34 6.68
CA ASN A 96 -3.03 -13.93 6.99
C ASN A 96 -1.75 -13.38 6.35
N ALA A 97 -0.64 -14.13 6.40
CA ALA A 97 0.60 -13.77 5.72
C ALA A 97 0.42 -13.59 4.20
N ILE A 98 -0.30 -14.52 3.56
CA ILE A 98 -0.64 -14.44 2.13
C ILE A 98 -1.48 -13.19 1.86
N GLN A 99 -2.50 -12.94 2.67
CA GLN A 99 -3.38 -11.79 2.51
C GLN A 99 -2.64 -10.46 2.68
N SER A 100 -1.77 -10.35 3.68
CA SER A 100 -0.94 -9.17 3.90
C SER A 100 -0.04 -8.88 2.70
N LEU A 101 0.65 -9.91 2.17
CA LEU A 101 1.50 -9.75 0.99
C LEU A 101 0.68 -9.38 -0.27
N GLN A 102 -0.50 -9.97 -0.48
CA GLN A 102 -1.40 -9.59 -1.57
C GLN A 102 -1.89 -8.14 -1.47
N LEU A 103 -2.16 -7.65 -0.26
CA LEU A 103 -2.53 -6.25 -0.03
C LEU A 103 -1.36 -5.30 -0.33
N ILE A 104 -0.14 -5.69 0.00
CA ILE A 104 1.08 -4.92 -0.32
C ILE A 104 1.30 -4.87 -1.84
N GLU A 105 1.19 -6.00 -2.53
CA GLU A 105 1.23 -6.05 -4.00
C GLU A 105 0.16 -5.15 -4.62
N THR A 106 -1.05 -5.15 -4.04
CA THR A 106 -2.14 -4.26 -4.47
C THR A 106 -1.76 -2.79 -4.29
N PHE A 107 -1.16 -2.41 -3.15
CA PHE A 107 -0.71 -1.05 -2.92
C PHE A 107 0.31 -0.59 -3.97
N PHE A 108 1.37 -1.38 -4.19
CA PHE A 108 2.39 -1.04 -5.19
C PHE A 108 1.81 -0.95 -6.60
N ASN A 109 0.94 -1.89 -6.98
CA ASN A 109 0.38 -1.92 -8.33
C ASN A 109 -0.65 -0.81 -8.56
N ASP A 110 -1.67 -0.71 -7.71
CA ASP A 110 -2.79 0.21 -7.93
C ASP A 110 -2.42 1.66 -7.61
N GLU A 111 -1.61 1.93 -6.58
CA GLU A 111 -1.31 3.29 -6.14
C GLU A 111 -0.02 3.84 -6.78
N LEU A 112 0.99 2.99 -6.98
CA LEU A 112 2.32 3.40 -7.47
C LEU A 112 2.61 2.97 -8.91
N GLY A 113 1.78 2.09 -9.50
CA GLY A 113 2.00 1.55 -10.84
C GLY A 113 3.29 0.73 -10.94
N TRP A 114 3.57 -0.07 -9.91
CA TRP A 114 4.75 -0.91 -9.78
C TRP A 114 4.35 -2.34 -9.46
N SER A 115 4.93 -3.32 -10.15
CA SER A 115 4.53 -4.72 -10.02
C SER A 115 5.61 -5.53 -9.30
N SER A 116 5.26 -6.16 -8.17
CA SER A 116 6.19 -6.82 -7.26
C SER A 116 7.37 -5.95 -6.82
N VAL A 117 8.43 -6.56 -6.31
CA VAL A 117 9.60 -5.83 -5.79
C VAL A 117 10.39 -5.13 -6.90
N ASP A 118 10.42 -5.67 -8.12
CA ASP A 118 11.31 -5.23 -9.20
C ASP A 118 10.64 -4.45 -10.33
N GLY A 119 9.32 -4.28 -10.28
CA GLY A 119 8.54 -3.62 -11.32
C GLY A 119 8.29 -4.48 -12.56
N GLN A 120 8.65 -5.77 -12.53
CA GLN A 120 8.53 -6.73 -13.63
C GLN A 120 7.77 -8.00 -13.20
N ALA A 121 6.93 -7.90 -12.17
CA ALA A 121 6.14 -9.00 -11.64
C ALA A 121 6.99 -10.21 -11.20
N ALA A 122 8.14 -9.95 -10.58
CA ALA A 122 8.97 -11.02 -10.01
C ALA A 122 8.13 -11.96 -9.10
N PRO A 123 8.30 -13.29 -9.22
CA PRO A 123 7.71 -14.21 -8.26
C PRO A 123 8.30 -13.98 -6.85
N MET A 124 7.42 -14.05 -5.85
CA MET A 124 7.76 -13.95 -4.44
C MET A 124 7.54 -15.30 -3.76
N VAL A 125 8.48 -15.69 -2.91
CA VAL A 125 8.35 -16.84 -2.01
C VAL A 125 8.00 -16.33 -0.62
N LEU A 126 6.92 -16.86 -0.04
CA LEU A 126 6.48 -16.50 1.30
C LEU A 126 6.65 -17.70 2.24
N LEU A 127 7.50 -17.56 3.26
CA LEU A 127 7.67 -18.55 4.32
C LEU A 127 6.90 -18.09 5.55
N ALA A 128 5.72 -18.66 5.79
CA ALA A 128 4.87 -18.31 6.90
C ALA A 128 5.08 -19.27 8.08
N ASN A 129 4.83 -18.76 9.29
CA ASN A 129 4.67 -19.57 10.49
C ASN A 129 5.91 -20.40 10.84
N LEU A 130 7.08 -19.85 10.53
CA LEU A 130 8.37 -20.51 10.62
C LEU A 130 8.97 -20.37 12.03
N SER A 131 9.42 -21.45 12.67
CA SER A 131 10.16 -21.33 13.93
C SER A 131 11.67 -21.44 13.67
N ALA A 132 12.48 -20.50 14.13
CA ALA A 132 13.95 -20.65 14.12
C ALA A 132 14.63 -19.54 14.93
N LYS A 133 15.63 -19.91 15.74
CA LYS A 133 16.73 -19.02 16.12
C LYS A 133 17.98 -19.33 15.29
N MET A 134 18.90 -18.36 15.21
CA MET A 134 20.23 -18.57 14.60
C MET A 134 21.09 -19.63 15.32
N ASP A 135 20.71 -20.05 16.54
CA ASP A 135 21.39 -21.07 17.35
C ASP A 135 20.75 -22.48 17.28
N GLY A 136 19.70 -22.66 16.46
CA GLY A 136 19.02 -23.96 16.28
C GLY A 136 17.91 -24.26 17.30
N SER A 137 17.56 -23.34 18.21
CA SER A 137 16.40 -23.49 19.09
C SER A 137 15.08 -22.99 18.46
N CYS A 138 13.94 -23.50 18.94
CA CYS A 138 12.60 -23.26 18.37
C CYS A 138 11.81 -22.20 19.15
N ASP A 139 12.04 -20.94 18.85
CA ASP A 139 11.19 -19.76 19.09
C ASP A 139 11.78 -18.64 18.23
N GLY A 140 10.99 -17.75 17.64
CA GLY A 140 11.54 -16.79 16.68
C GLY A 140 10.64 -15.60 16.45
N MET A 141 10.92 -14.49 17.14
CA MET A 141 10.31 -13.21 16.79
C MET A 141 11.18 -12.54 15.74
N ASN A 142 10.82 -12.73 14.47
CA ASN A 142 11.38 -11.92 13.40
C ASN A 142 10.46 -11.95 12.18
N ALA A 143 10.67 -10.99 11.29
CA ALA A 143 10.37 -11.14 9.88
C ALA A 143 11.64 -10.75 9.12
N PHE A 144 11.83 -11.27 7.91
CA PHE A 144 12.95 -10.83 7.09
C PHE A 144 12.66 -11.01 5.61
N TYR A 145 13.18 -10.09 4.81
CA TYR A 145 13.39 -10.29 3.40
C TYR A 145 14.78 -10.85 3.11
N MET A 146 14.86 -11.78 2.17
CA MET A 146 16.13 -12.26 1.64
C MET A 146 16.09 -12.43 0.12
N ASN A 147 17.21 -12.06 -0.50
CA ASN A 147 17.55 -12.37 -1.87
C ASN A 147 19.08 -12.45 -1.90
N LEU A 148 19.64 -13.64 -2.12
CA LEU A 148 21.09 -13.86 -1.92
C LEU A 148 21.92 -13.57 -3.18
N SER A 149 21.29 -13.63 -4.34
CA SER A 149 21.85 -13.21 -5.62
C SER A 149 20.74 -12.77 -6.58
N PRO A 150 21.09 -12.05 -7.66
CA PRO A 150 20.13 -11.64 -8.69
C PRO A 150 19.30 -12.79 -9.30
N ASP A 151 19.83 -14.02 -9.25
CA ASP A 151 19.21 -15.21 -9.83
C ASP A 151 18.43 -16.07 -8.82
N THR A 152 18.46 -15.70 -7.53
CA THR A 152 17.72 -16.39 -6.48
C THR A 152 16.33 -15.80 -6.24
N ALA A 153 15.46 -16.59 -5.60
CA ALA A 153 14.12 -16.14 -5.20
C ALA A 153 14.15 -14.88 -4.33
N HIS A 154 13.11 -14.07 -4.48
CA HIS A 154 12.77 -13.03 -3.52
C HIS A 154 11.93 -13.69 -2.42
N VAL A 155 12.44 -13.75 -1.21
CA VAL A 155 11.82 -14.48 -0.11
C VAL A 155 11.45 -13.50 0.99
N ILE A 156 10.20 -13.53 1.45
CA ILE A 156 9.78 -12.94 2.71
C ILE A 156 9.49 -14.08 3.68
N ALA A 157 10.09 -14.03 4.86
CA ALA A 157 9.83 -14.96 5.94
C ALA A 157 9.16 -14.24 7.11
N ILE A 158 8.07 -14.80 7.63
CA ILE A 158 7.40 -14.35 8.84
C ILE A 158 7.47 -15.50 9.84
N LEU A 159 8.19 -15.28 10.94
CA LEU A 159 8.41 -16.32 11.91
C LEU A 159 7.17 -16.53 12.79
N HIS A 160 7.16 -17.64 13.51
CA HIS A 160 6.06 -18.08 14.36
C HIS A 160 5.81 -17.14 15.56
N GLY A 161 6.85 -16.40 15.98
CA GLY A 161 6.89 -15.69 17.25
C GLY A 161 7.23 -16.64 18.39
N HIS A 162 6.48 -16.52 19.49
CA HIS A 162 6.56 -17.43 20.63
C HIS A 162 5.60 -18.61 20.44
N ARG A 163 6.01 -19.84 20.78
CA ARG A 163 5.18 -21.05 20.62
C ARG A 163 3.84 -21.04 21.37
N GLN A 164 3.66 -20.16 22.36
CA GLN A 164 2.41 -20.00 23.12
C GLN A 164 1.62 -18.75 22.71
N ALA A 165 2.15 -17.94 21.78
CA ALA A 165 1.47 -16.75 21.29
C ALA A 165 0.35 -17.13 20.31
N THR A 166 -0.85 -16.67 20.65
CA THR A 166 -2.01 -16.72 19.76
C THR A 166 -2.00 -15.59 18.74
N GLU A 167 -1.24 -14.53 19.03
CA GLU A 167 -0.98 -13.41 18.14
C GLU A 167 -0.32 -13.87 16.84
N ASP A 168 -0.70 -13.20 15.76
CA ASP A 168 -0.15 -13.45 14.43
C ASP A 168 0.71 -12.27 14.02
N LEU A 169 2.00 -12.51 13.86
CA LEU A 169 2.97 -11.49 13.44
C LEU A 169 2.63 -10.92 12.05
N ALA A 170 1.92 -11.66 11.19
CA ALA A 170 1.48 -11.18 9.89
C ALA A 170 0.34 -10.14 9.95
N HIS A 171 -0.30 -9.94 11.11
CA HIS A 171 -1.28 -8.86 11.31
C HIS A 171 -0.63 -7.47 11.30
N ASP A 172 0.66 -7.38 11.64
CA ASP A 172 1.44 -6.16 11.46
C ASP A 172 1.79 -6.02 9.96
N ILE A 173 0.80 -5.60 9.17
CA ILE A 173 0.98 -5.38 7.72
C ILE A 173 2.06 -4.33 7.42
N ASP A 174 2.37 -3.45 8.37
CA ASP A 174 3.52 -2.55 8.28
C ASP A 174 4.85 -3.29 8.36
N VAL A 175 4.99 -4.34 9.19
CA VAL A 175 6.19 -5.20 9.20
C VAL A 175 6.30 -6.01 7.90
N VAL A 176 5.21 -6.61 7.42
CA VAL A 176 5.25 -7.33 6.13
C VAL A 176 5.57 -6.38 4.97
N GLY A 177 5.03 -5.15 5.02
CA GLY A 177 5.32 -4.09 4.06
C GLY A 177 6.76 -3.57 4.14
N HIS A 178 7.34 -3.53 5.34
CA HIS A 178 8.75 -3.24 5.59
C HIS A 178 9.64 -4.29 4.91
N GLU A 179 9.38 -5.59 5.10
CA GLU A 179 10.15 -6.64 4.42
C GLU A 179 10.04 -6.54 2.89
N PHE A 180 8.85 -6.27 2.37
CA PHE A 180 8.67 -6.07 0.93
C PHE A 180 9.48 -4.87 0.42
N ALA A 181 9.54 -3.79 1.20
CA ALA A 181 10.25 -2.58 0.84
C ALA A 181 11.78 -2.78 0.82
N HIS A 182 12.35 -3.69 1.61
CA HIS A 182 13.75 -4.10 1.42
C HIS A 182 14.01 -4.69 0.03
N GLY A 183 13.10 -5.53 -0.47
CA GLY A 183 13.20 -6.07 -1.82
C GLY A 183 13.10 -4.99 -2.91
N PHE A 184 12.17 -4.05 -2.73
CA PHE A 184 12.07 -2.89 -3.61
C PHE A 184 13.34 -2.00 -3.57
N PHE A 185 13.87 -1.74 -2.38
CA PHE A 185 15.11 -0.97 -2.22
C PHE A 185 16.28 -1.68 -2.90
N LYS A 186 16.50 -2.96 -2.62
CA LYS A 186 17.61 -3.74 -3.19
C LYS A 186 17.56 -3.83 -4.72
N THR A 187 16.38 -4.04 -5.31
CA THR A 187 16.21 -4.13 -6.78
C THR A 187 16.38 -2.79 -7.49
N THR A 188 16.27 -1.67 -6.76
CA THR A 188 16.43 -0.32 -7.32
C THR A 188 17.79 0.29 -7.01
N GLN A 189 18.35 0.08 -5.81
CA GLN A 189 19.56 0.74 -5.29
C GLN A 189 20.77 -0.20 -5.12
N GLY A 190 20.59 -1.51 -5.28
CA GLY A 190 21.62 -2.51 -5.05
C GLY A 190 21.84 -2.84 -3.58
N GLU A 191 22.94 -3.52 -3.27
CA GLU A 191 23.29 -3.98 -1.93
C GLU A 191 23.67 -2.84 -0.97
N ASP A 192 23.47 -3.09 0.32
CA ASP A 192 23.88 -2.22 1.42
C ASP A 192 25.34 -2.45 1.76
N GLN A 193 26.22 -1.61 1.23
CA GLN A 193 27.66 -1.77 1.37
C GLN A 193 28.23 -1.00 2.59
N THR A 194 27.42 -0.14 3.20
CA THR A 194 27.81 0.70 4.33
C THR A 194 26.70 0.69 5.38
N LEU A 195 27.06 0.93 6.64
CA LEU A 195 26.10 1.06 7.73
C LEU A 195 25.08 2.18 7.48
N GLU A 196 25.49 3.30 6.89
CA GLU A 196 24.56 4.37 6.51
C GLU A 196 23.57 3.94 5.42
N LYS A 197 24.03 3.19 4.40
CA LYS A 197 23.14 2.72 3.34
C LYS A 197 22.15 1.68 3.86
N ALA A 198 22.60 0.79 4.75
CA ALA A 198 21.72 -0.13 5.48
C ALA A 198 20.68 0.63 6.32
N ALA A 199 21.10 1.66 7.05
CA ALA A 199 20.18 2.51 7.82
C ALA A 199 19.18 3.28 6.93
N ILE A 200 19.58 3.67 5.72
CA ILE A 200 18.66 4.22 4.71
C ILE A 200 17.67 3.16 4.26
N ASN A 201 18.11 1.93 3.99
CA ASN A 201 17.24 0.83 3.61
C ASN A 201 16.19 0.55 4.70
N GLU A 202 16.62 0.40 5.96
CA GLU A 202 15.75 0.27 7.14
C GLU A 202 14.74 1.42 7.25
N GLY A 203 15.23 2.66 7.17
CA GLY A 203 14.38 3.84 7.30
C GLY A 203 13.36 3.95 6.18
N VAL A 204 13.74 3.61 4.94
CA VAL A 204 12.82 3.55 3.80
C VAL A 204 11.79 2.44 3.98
N ALA A 205 12.21 1.27 4.45
CA ALA A 205 11.32 0.14 4.69
C ALA A 205 10.23 0.50 5.72
N ASP A 206 10.61 1.20 6.80
CA ASP A 206 9.69 1.78 7.78
C ASP A 206 8.67 2.76 7.14
N MET A 207 9.11 3.64 6.24
CA MET A 207 8.23 4.61 5.56
C MET A 207 7.16 3.90 4.71
N PHE A 208 7.56 2.88 3.96
CA PHE A 208 6.63 2.10 3.13
C PHE A 208 5.69 1.27 3.99
N GLY A 209 6.20 0.55 5.00
CA GLY A 209 5.41 -0.24 5.93
C GLY A 209 4.28 0.57 6.58
N ILE A 210 4.61 1.71 7.19
CA ILE A 210 3.61 2.61 7.81
C ILE A 210 2.64 3.17 6.79
N THR A 211 3.11 3.55 5.60
CA THR A 211 2.23 4.07 4.55
C THR A 211 1.21 3.01 4.11
N ILE A 212 1.64 1.76 3.94
CA ILE A 212 0.78 0.64 3.56
C ILE A 212 -0.25 0.36 4.65
N ARG A 213 0.16 0.31 5.92
CA ARG A 213 -0.79 0.14 7.03
C ARG A 213 -1.79 1.30 7.09
N ALA A 214 -1.31 2.54 7.04
CA ALA A 214 -2.16 3.71 7.07
C ALA A 214 -3.14 3.74 5.90
N TRP A 215 -2.69 3.37 4.69
CA TRP A 215 -3.50 3.22 3.48
C TRP A 215 -4.58 2.14 3.65
N HIS A 216 -4.19 0.96 4.11
CA HIS A 216 -5.11 -0.16 4.35
C HIS A 216 -6.19 0.23 5.36
N GLU A 217 -5.79 0.79 6.50
CA GLU A 217 -6.69 1.26 7.55
C GLU A 217 -7.58 2.43 7.06
N SER A 218 -7.14 3.23 6.08
CA SER A 218 -7.90 4.35 5.50
C SER A 218 -8.87 3.93 4.40
N GLY A 219 -8.98 2.63 4.11
CA GLY A 219 -9.89 2.11 3.09
C GLY A 219 -9.28 2.03 1.69
N GLN A 220 -7.95 1.90 1.61
CA GLN A 220 -7.21 1.60 0.37
C GLN A 220 -7.35 2.70 -0.70
N ASP A 221 -7.12 3.95 -0.27
CA ASP A 221 -7.15 5.13 -1.12
C ASP A 221 -6.04 6.07 -0.68
N LEU A 222 -4.89 6.04 -1.38
CA LEU A 222 -3.69 6.75 -0.96
C LEU A 222 -3.91 8.26 -0.86
N ALA A 223 -4.69 8.83 -1.78
CA ALA A 223 -5.01 10.26 -1.79
C ALA A 223 -5.84 10.70 -0.57
N ASN A 224 -6.55 9.78 0.07
CA ASN A 224 -7.38 10.02 1.24
C ASN A 224 -6.83 9.36 2.53
N THR A 225 -5.62 8.81 2.50
CA THR A 225 -4.95 8.24 3.66
C THR A 225 -4.72 9.30 4.73
N ARG A 226 -5.06 8.97 5.98
CA ARG A 226 -5.03 9.90 7.11
C ARG A 226 -4.02 9.48 8.17
N VAL A 227 -3.47 10.48 8.85
CA VAL A 227 -2.72 10.29 10.09
C VAL A 227 -3.69 10.03 11.25
N ARG A 228 -3.35 9.06 12.09
CA ARG A 228 -3.97 8.68 13.38
C ARG A 228 -2.91 8.76 14.48
N GLU A 229 -3.35 8.67 15.72
CA GLU A 229 -2.46 8.76 16.90
C GLU A 229 -1.29 7.77 16.85
N ASP A 230 -1.55 6.55 16.42
CA ASP A 230 -0.63 5.41 16.38
C ASP A 230 0.00 5.18 14.99
N THR A 231 -0.23 6.08 14.03
CA THR A 231 0.14 5.87 12.63
C THR A 231 1.62 5.62 12.44
N PHE A 232 2.48 6.26 13.25
CA PHE A 232 3.92 6.15 13.12
C PHE A 232 4.55 5.06 14.00
N ARG A 233 3.74 4.31 14.75
CA ARG A 233 4.18 3.19 15.58
C ARG A 233 4.17 1.90 14.77
N LEU A 234 5.34 1.37 14.45
CA LEU A 234 5.52 0.18 13.62
C LEU A 234 5.64 -1.09 14.49
N GLY A 235 5.08 -2.22 14.04
CA GLY A 235 5.29 -3.52 14.67
C GLY A 235 4.64 -3.67 16.05
N ARG A 236 3.35 -3.32 16.16
CA ARG A 236 2.62 -3.34 17.43
C ARG A 236 2.33 -4.76 17.92
N THR A 237 1.92 -5.66 17.04
CA THR A 237 1.72 -7.07 17.37
C THR A 237 3.04 -7.70 17.79
N PHE A 238 4.15 -7.39 17.11
CA PHE A 238 5.48 -7.79 17.55
C PHE A 238 5.79 -7.30 18.96
N ALA A 239 5.54 -6.02 19.24
CA ALA A 239 5.74 -5.46 20.57
C ALA A 239 4.89 -6.12 21.66
N LEU A 240 3.63 -6.45 21.36
CA LEU A 240 2.75 -7.17 22.27
C LEU A 240 3.27 -8.59 22.57
N VAL A 241 3.79 -9.30 21.57
CA VAL A 241 4.37 -10.63 21.77
C VAL A 241 5.68 -10.54 22.55
N ALA A 242 6.51 -9.53 22.27
CA ALA A 242 7.75 -9.25 23.00
C ALA A 242 7.51 -9.06 24.49
N ASP A 243 6.57 -8.17 24.81
CA ASP A 243 6.20 -7.81 26.17
C ASP A 243 5.66 -9.03 26.93
N ARG A 244 4.70 -9.75 26.33
CA ARG A 244 4.01 -10.86 27.01
C ARG A 244 4.88 -12.10 27.20
N TYR A 245 5.74 -12.42 26.23
CA TYR A 245 6.39 -13.73 26.17
C TYR A 245 7.91 -13.70 26.29
N TYR A 246 8.54 -12.54 26.12
CA TYR A 246 10.00 -12.41 26.15
C TYR A 246 10.52 -11.48 27.25
N ASP A 247 9.65 -10.97 28.13
CA ASP A 247 10.01 -10.00 29.18
C ASP A 247 10.80 -8.82 28.63
N SER A 248 10.43 -8.41 27.41
CA SER A 248 11.08 -7.36 26.64
C SER A 248 10.04 -6.28 26.36
N PRO A 249 9.74 -5.41 27.35
CA PRO A 249 8.74 -4.38 27.20
C PRO A 249 9.18 -3.42 26.10
N MET A 250 8.40 -3.38 25.02
CA MET A 250 8.68 -2.49 23.90
C MET A 250 8.09 -1.11 24.19
N HIS A 251 8.92 -0.09 24.00
CA HIS A 251 8.52 1.27 24.32
C HIS A 251 7.34 1.73 23.46
N GLN A 252 6.35 2.35 24.11
CA GLN A 252 5.09 2.78 23.48
C GLN A 252 4.29 1.65 22.79
N GLY A 253 4.58 0.38 23.12
CA GLY A 253 3.88 -0.77 22.56
C GLY A 253 4.14 -0.98 21.06
N ALA A 254 5.33 -0.60 20.57
CA ALA A 254 5.73 -0.72 19.18
C ALA A 254 7.23 -1.03 19.08
N MET A 255 7.66 -1.65 17.97
CA MET A 255 9.09 -1.87 17.70
C MET A 255 9.83 -0.54 17.47
N ARG A 256 9.22 0.38 16.71
CA ARG A 256 9.77 1.71 16.41
C ARG A 256 8.66 2.76 16.29
N ASP A 257 8.98 4.02 16.56
CA ASP A 257 8.11 5.18 16.29
C ASP A 257 8.87 6.20 15.43
N LEU A 258 8.49 6.33 14.16
CA LEU A 258 9.16 7.22 13.20
C LEU A 258 9.01 8.69 13.60
N SER A 259 7.95 9.02 14.33
CA SER A 259 7.62 10.40 14.66
C SER A 259 8.25 10.88 15.96
N ASN A 260 8.84 9.93 16.71
CA ASN A 260 9.58 10.17 17.94
C ASN A 260 10.61 9.02 18.17
N PRO A 261 11.63 8.85 17.29
CA PRO A 261 12.55 7.70 17.36
C PRO A 261 13.17 7.59 18.75
N MET A 262 13.03 6.47 19.45
CA MET A 262 13.25 6.39 20.91
C MET A 262 14.60 6.95 21.42
N PRO A 263 14.66 7.58 22.62
CA PRO A 263 15.84 8.36 23.08
C PRO A 263 17.16 7.60 23.34
N TRP A 264 17.21 6.27 23.34
CA TRP A 264 18.37 5.52 23.85
C TRP A 264 18.97 4.49 22.90
N ASP A 265 18.20 3.96 21.96
CA ASP A 265 18.65 3.00 20.94
C ASP A 265 18.61 3.58 19.53
N THR A 266 17.85 4.64 19.27
CA THR A 266 17.69 5.16 17.91
C THR A 266 18.18 6.61 17.80
N ALA A 267 18.99 6.89 16.77
CA ALA A 267 19.37 8.24 16.38
C ALA A 267 18.19 8.94 15.69
N ASP A 268 17.99 10.21 16.02
CA ASP A 268 16.97 11.09 15.44
C ASP A 268 17.57 12.31 14.73
N HIS A 269 18.86 12.57 14.95
CA HIS A 269 19.62 13.64 14.35
C HIS A 269 20.99 13.11 13.90
N TYR A 270 21.46 13.58 12.74
CA TYR A 270 22.66 13.08 12.08
C TYR A 270 23.93 13.24 12.92
N ASP A 271 24.02 14.29 13.73
CA ASP A 271 25.13 14.49 14.67
C ASP A 271 25.32 13.30 15.65
N LEU A 272 24.24 12.58 15.99
CA LEU A 272 24.32 11.43 16.89
C LEU A 272 25.03 10.23 16.27
N VAL A 273 25.02 10.11 14.93
CA VAL A 273 25.66 9.03 14.17
C VAL A 273 27.12 8.90 14.58
N ASN A 274 27.83 10.03 14.65
CA ASN A 274 29.24 10.08 15.02
C ASN A 274 29.48 10.11 16.54
N GLN A 275 28.52 10.60 17.33
CA GLN A 275 28.69 10.79 18.77
C GLN A 275 28.47 9.52 19.60
N ARG A 276 27.57 8.63 19.18
CA ARG A 276 27.14 7.48 19.98
C ARG A 276 27.69 6.14 19.51
N SER A 277 28.54 6.11 18.48
CA SER A 277 29.19 4.89 17.96
C SER A 277 28.20 3.75 17.69
N PHE A 278 27.06 4.06 17.08
CA PHE A 278 26.06 3.06 16.68
C PHE A 278 26.71 1.99 15.79
N ARG A 279 26.30 0.73 15.99
CA ARG A 279 26.91 -0.43 15.32
C ARG A 279 25.95 -1.20 14.43
N GLU A 280 24.69 -0.80 14.39
CA GLU A 280 23.63 -1.49 13.67
C GLU A 280 22.64 -0.48 13.07
N GLU A 281 22.06 -0.86 11.95
CA GLU A 281 21.28 -0.06 11.02
C GLU A 281 19.92 0.41 11.56
N HIS A 282 19.22 -0.39 12.36
CA HIS A 282 17.92 -0.06 12.94
C HIS A 282 18.06 1.10 13.94
N SER A 283 19.15 1.14 14.70
CA SER A 283 19.50 2.26 15.59
C SER A 283 19.73 3.56 14.82
N LEU A 284 20.07 3.51 13.53
CA LEU A 284 20.37 4.71 12.74
C LEU A 284 19.20 5.16 11.84
N SER A 285 18.24 4.26 11.61
CA SER A 285 17.13 4.47 10.68
C SER A 285 16.21 5.63 11.08
N GLY A 286 16.17 6.00 12.36
CA GLY A 286 15.38 7.14 12.86
C GLY A 286 15.78 8.48 12.26
N VAL A 287 17.06 8.69 11.91
CA VAL A 287 17.53 9.91 11.21
C VAL A 287 16.94 10.00 9.81
N VAL A 288 16.70 8.84 9.19
CA VAL A 288 16.16 8.72 7.83
C VAL A 288 14.63 8.80 7.86
N SER A 289 13.98 8.18 8.84
CA SER A 289 12.53 7.99 8.88
C SER A 289 11.76 9.11 9.58
N LEU A 290 12.37 9.85 10.51
CA LEU A 290 11.77 11.05 11.13
C LEU A 290 11.43 12.16 10.13
N PRO A 291 12.29 12.52 9.16
CA PRO A 291 11.94 13.43 8.08
C PRO A 291 10.65 13.04 7.37
N PHE A 292 10.44 11.74 7.12
CA PHE A 292 9.21 11.28 6.47
C PHE A 292 7.98 11.48 7.35
N ALA A 293 8.05 11.16 8.63
CA ALA A 293 6.94 11.43 9.56
C ALA A 293 6.58 12.93 9.57
N LEU A 294 7.57 13.82 9.55
CA LEU A 294 7.38 15.27 9.50
C LEU A 294 6.87 15.75 8.14
N MET A 295 7.30 15.18 7.02
CA MET A 295 6.70 15.46 5.70
C MET A 295 5.21 15.09 5.70
N VAL A 296 4.84 13.97 6.30
CA VAL A 296 3.45 13.51 6.33
C VAL A 296 2.59 14.37 7.27
N LYS A 297 3.01 14.57 8.53
CA LYS A 297 2.18 15.18 9.58
C LYS A 297 2.47 16.67 9.85
N GLY A 298 3.60 17.17 9.37
CA GLY A 298 4.13 18.50 9.72
C GLY A 298 4.69 18.56 11.13
N GLY A 299 5.06 19.77 11.55
CA GLY A 299 5.54 20.07 12.90
C GLY A 299 7.05 20.25 13.00
N ARG A 300 7.57 20.13 14.22
CA ARG A 300 8.99 20.35 14.54
C ARG A 300 9.63 19.04 14.98
N HIS A 301 10.96 19.00 15.01
CA HIS A 301 11.67 17.88 15.60
C HIS A 301 11.23 17.67 17.06
N PRO A 302 10.94 16.44 17.50
CA PRO A 302 10.30 16.18 18.79
C PRO A 302 11.17 16.46 20.03
N ARG A 303 12.44 16.84 19.85
CA ARG A 303 13.48 16.83 20.91
C ARG A 303 14.60 17.83 20.71
N VAL A 304 15.02 18.08 19.47
CA VAL A 304 15.97 19.14 19.17
C VAL A 304 15.22 20.45 19.02
N GLU A 305 15.49 21.40 19.91
CA GLU A 305 14.93 22.75 19.83
C GLU A 305 15.65 23.52 18.72
N GLN A 306 14.88 23.91 17.70
CA GLN A 306 15.37 24.62 16.53
C GLN A 306 14.27 25.46 15.89
N ASP A 307 14.65 26.46 15.10
CA ASP A 307 13.71 27.34 14.39
C ASP A 307 13.31 26.85 13.00
N ILE A 308 12.98 25.56 12.90
CA ILE A 308 12.54 24.94 11.65
C ILE A 308 11.21 24.23 11.90
N GLU A 309 10.19 24.63 11.14
CA GLU A 309 8.88 23.98 11.12
C GLU A 309 8.63 23.39 9.73
N VAL A 310 8.21 22.13 9.72
CA VAL A 310 7.91 21.37 8.51
C VAL A 310 6.42 21.50 8.21
N GLN A 311 6.11 21.98 7.02
CA GLN A 311 4.73 22.01 6.53
C GLN A 311 4.33 20.61 6.04
N ALA A 312 3.20 20.10 6.50
CA ALA A 312 2.68 18.79 6.09
C ALA A 312 2.33 18.76 4.59
N ILE A 313 2.74 17.70 3.89
CA ILE A 313 2.37 17.39 2.50
C ILE A 313 1.53 16.10 2.38
N GLY A 314 1.38 15.35 3.48
CA GLY A 314 0.56 14.14 3.56
C GLY A 314 1.20 12.89 2.93
N PHE A 315 0.58 11.73 3.18
CA PHE A 315 1.08 10.43 2.73
C PHE A 315 1.29 10.33 1.22
N ASP A 316 0.28 10.70 0.44
CA ASP A 316 0.29 10.54 -1.02
C ASP A 316 1.51 11.22 -1.66
N LYS A 317 1.76 12.48 -1.31
CA LYS A 317 2.92 13.21 -1.85
C LYS A 317 4.24 12.67 -1.29
N ALA A 318 4.32 12.47 0.03
CA ALA A 318 5.54 12.00 0.67
C ALA A 318 6.00 10.65 0.09
N ILE A 319 5.13 9.64 0.04
CA ILE A 319 5.51 8.31 -0.46
C ILE A 319 5.80 8.31 -1.96
N ARG A 320 5.13 9.15 -2.77
CA ARG A 320 5.43 9.27 -4.21
C ARG A 320 6.79 9.91 -4.46
N ILE A 321 7.22 10.86 -3.63
CA ILE A 321 8.57 11.44 -3.69
C ILE A 321 9.61 10.36 -3.35
N MET A 322 9.39 9.57 -2.29
CA MET A 322 10.27 8.45 -1.93
C MET A 322 10.33 7.40 -3.04
N PHE A 323 9.18 6.97 -3.53
CA PHE A 323 9.04 6.02 -4.62
C PHE A 323 9.74 6.50 -5.90
N TYR A 324 9.58 7.77 -6.28
CA TYR A 324 10.28 8.35 -7.44
C TYR A 324 11.79 8.29 -7.26
N THR A 325 12.30 8.64 -6.08
CA THR A 325 13.74 8.61 -5.75
C THR A 325 14.32 7.22 -6.04
N LEU A 326 13.63 6.18 -5.59
CA LEU A 326 14.06 4.79 -5.71
C LEU A 326 13.84 4.24 -7.14
N LYS A 327 12.63 4.39 -7.69
CA LYS A 327 12.28 3.93 -9.05
C LYS A 327 13.21 4.49 -10.12
N HIS A 328 13.59 5.76 -10.01
CA HIS A 328 14.48 6.41 -10.96
C HIS A 328 15.97 6.25 -10.63
N ARG A 329 16.30 5.44 -9.61
CA ARG A 329 17.67 5.15 -9.19
C ARG A 329 18.51 6.41 -9.02
N LEU A 330 17.94 7.42 -8.36
CA LEU A 330 18.69 8.64 -8.05
C LEU A 330 19.88 8.25 -7.17
N PRO A 331 21.10 8.71 -7.47
CA PRO A 331 22.30 8.22 -6.80
C PRO A 331 22.41 8.76 -5.38
N PHE A 332 22.67 7.86 -4.43
CA PHE A 332 23.08 8.15 -3.06
C PHE A 332 23.76 6.93 -2.43
N ASN A 333 24.71 7.18 -1.53
CA ASN A 333 25.35 6.17 -0.68
C ASN A 333 25.44 6.59 0.79
N SER A 334 25.26 7.87 1.10
CA SER A 334 25.21 8.43 2.45
C SER A 334 23.86 9.09 2.76
N MET A 335 23.55 9.32 4.03
CA MET A 335 22.29 9.97 4.42
C MET A 335 22.12 11.39 3.85
N PRO A 336 23.16 12.27 3.78
CA PRO A 336 23.02 13.58 3.15
C PRO A 336 22.81 13.51 1.63
N GLU A 337 23.45 12.55 0.95
CA GLU A 337 23.20 12.31 -0.48
C GLU A 337 21.76 11.84 -0.72
N PHE A 338 21.25 10.97 0.15
CA PHE A 338 19.86 10.52 0.11
C PHE A 338 18.89 11.69 0.30
N ALA A 339 19.10 12.54 1.30
CA ALA A 339 18.29 13.75 1.50
C ALA A 339 18.29 14.67 0.25
N THR A 340 19.47 14.84 -0.37
CA THR A 340 19.61 15.59 -1.63
C THR A 340 18.85 14.94 -2.79
N ALA A 341 18.89 13.61 -2.89
CA ALA A 341 18.17 12.84 -3.90
C ALA A 341 16.65 12.95 -3.73
N VAL A 342 16.15 12.84 -2.50
CA VAL A 342 14.71 13.00 -2.18
C VAL A 342 14.22 14.42 -2.49
N ARG A 343 15.00 15.46 -2.14
CA ARG A 343 14.68 16.85 -2.52
C ARG A 343 14.64 17.03 -4.03
N ARG A 344 15.60 16.43 -4.76
CA ARG A 344 15.62 16.44 -6.23
C ARG A 344 14.40 15.74 -6.82
N ALA A 345 13.97 14.62 -6.25
CA ALA A 345 12.74 13.95 -6.67
C ALA A 345 11.53 14.85 -6.50
N ALA A 346 11.39 15.53 -5.35
CA ALA A 346 10.33 16.49 -5.11
C ALA A 346 10.32 17.62 -6.15
N ALA A 347 11.49 18.16 -6.49
CA ALA A 347 11.62 19.20 -7.51
C ALA A 347 11.23 18.69 -8.91
N ARG A 348 11.53 17.42 -9.25
CA ARG A 348 11.12 16.81 -10.52
C ARG A 348 9.61 16.60 -10.61
N ILE A 349 8.95 16.26 -9.51
CA ILE A 349 7.50 15.99 -9.47
C ILE A 349 6.68 17.29 -9.39
N HIS A 350 7.11 18.23 -8.55
CA HIS A 350 6.31 19.40 -8.15
C HIS A 350 6.87 20.75 -8.62
N GLY A 351 8.11 20.80 -9.10
CA GLY A 351 8.84 22.02 -9.48
C GLY A 351 9.71 22.57 -8.35
N GLU A 352 10.83 23.22 -8.70
CA GLU A 352 11.88 23.66 -7.77
C GLU A 352 11.37 24.60 -6.66
N SER A 353 10.42 25.49 -6.98
CA SER A 353 9.87 26.49 -6.03
C SER A 353 8.57 26.04 -5.35
N SER A 354 8.29 24.74 -5.34
CA SER A 354 7.04 24.19 -4.77
C SER A 354 7.09 24.10 -3.24
N ALA A 355 5.91 24.09 -2.61
CA ALA A 355 5.80 23.89 -1.16
C ALA A 355 6.29 22.50 -0.74
N GLU A 356 6.18 21.51 -1.63
CA GLU A 356 6.67 20.16 -1.44
C GLU A 356 8.20 20.10 -1.36
N VAL A 357 8.90 20.81 -2.23
CA VAL A 357 10.38 20.92 -2.15
C VAL A 357 10.79 21.58 -0.85
N GLN A 358 10.11 22.64 -0.42
CA GLN A 358 10.40 23.30 0.84
C GLN A 358 10.13 22.40 2.06
N SER A 359 9.02 21.66 2.04
CA SER A 359 8.68 20.69 3.10
C SER A 359 9.74 19.61 3.22
N VAL A 360 10.14 19.00 2.09
CA VAL A 360 11.22 18.00 2.04
C VAL A 360 12.54 18.59 2.53
N HIS A 361 12.90 19.78 2.07
CA HIS A 361 14.12 20.46 2.50
C HIS A 361 14.13 20.66 4.02
N ASN A 362 13.05 21.24 4.58
CA ASN A 362 12.94 21.47 6.01
C ASN A 362 12.95 20.16 6.80
N ALA A 363 12.27 19.12 6.30
CA ALA A 363 12.19 17.82 6.96
C ALA A 363 13.55 17.13 7.09
N PHE A 364 14.45 17.29 6.11
CA PHE A 364 15.82 16.77 6.23
C PHE A 364 16.77 17.73 6.94
N ALA A 365 16.51 19.04 6.89
CA ALA A 365 17.29 20.02 7.63
C ALA A 365 17.10 19.89 9.15
N VAL A 366 15.90 19.58 9.63
CA VAL A 366 15.63 19.40 11.07
C VAL A 366 16.44 18.27 11.71
N VAL A 367 16.91 17.30 10.92
CA VAL A 367 17.72 16.16 11.40
C VAL A 367 19.19 16.31 11.01
N GLY A 368 19.61 17.47 10.51
CA GLY A 368 21.01 17.76 10.15
C GLY A 368 21.49 17.13 8.85
N LEU A 369 20.59 16.69 7.96
CA LEU A 369 20.96 16.09 6.67
C LEU A 369 20.99 17.09 5.51
N LEU A 370 20.42 18.28 5.69
CA LEU A 370 20.52 19.42 4.79
C LEU A 370 20.74 20.70 5.60
N ASP A 371 21.32 21.73 4.99
CA ASP A 371 21.48 23.03 5.65
C ASP A 371 20.13 23.69 5.90
N ALA A 372 19.94 24.29 7.08
CA ALA A 372 18.79 25.13 7.36
C ALA A 372 18.72 26.26 6.32
N ALA A 373 17.54 26.50 5.74
CA ALA A 373 17.38 27.57 4.75
C ALA A 373 17.57 28.94 5.43
N GLY A 374 18.79 29.48 5.37
CA GLY A 374 19.08 30.87 5.74
C GLY A 374 18.46 31.84 4.72
N GLY A 375 17.89 32.94 5.22
CA GLY A 375 17.28 33.99 4.40
C GLY A 375 18.18 34.46 3.24
N SER A 376 17.54 34.70 2.09
CA SER A 376 18.08 35.37 0.89
C SER A 376 19.55 35.09 0.54
N SER A 377 19.76 34.24 -0.46
CA SER A 377 20.86 34.45 -1.41
C SER A 377 20.30 34.41 -2.84
N PRO A 378 20.81 35.24 -3.76
CA PRO A 378 20.10 35.63 -4.96
C PRO A 378 20.00 34.47 -5.95
N ALA A 379 18.94 34.52 -6.76
CA ALA A 379 18.79 33.67 -7.94
C ALA A 379 20.10 33.65 -8.77
N PRO A 380 20.47 32.49 -9.35
CA PRO A 380 21.64 32.43 -10.22
C PRO A 380 21.47 33.44 -11.35
N SER A 381 22.50 34.27 -11.55
CA SER A 381 22.55 35.20 -12.68
C SER A 381 22.47 34.42 -14.00
N PRO A 382 21.82 34.95 -15.05
CA PRO A 382 21.59 34.26 -16.32
C PRO A 382 22.86 34.03 -17.18
N ASP A 383 24.07 34.25 -16.65
CA ASP A 383 25.33 34.26 -17.41
C ASP A 383 26.38 33.21 -16.95
N ALA A 384 25.97 32.15 -16.26
CA ALA A 384 26.86 31.00 -16.05
C ALA A 384 26.85 30.07 -17.29
N PRO A 385 28.01 29.74 -17.91
CA PRO A 385 28.04 28.82 -19.06
C PRO A 385 27.58 27.43 -18.63
N ALA A 386 26.76 26.80 -19.46
CA ALA A 386 26.32 25.41 -19.27
C ALA A 386 27.53 24.47 -19.16
N GLU A 387 27.60 23.69 -18.08
CA GLU A 387 28.57 22.60 -17.95
C GLU A 387 28.29 21.52 -19.01
N PRO A 388 29.34 20.97 -19.67
CA PRO A 388 29.16 20.01 -20.75
C PRO A 388 28.70 18.65 -20.24
N SER A 389 27.70 18.11 -20.94
CA SER A 389 27.22 16.73 -20.82
C SER A 389 28.38 15.74 -20.94
N ALA A 390 28.67 14.99 -19.88
CA ALA A 390 29.55 13.84 -19.94
C ALA A 390 28.84 12.70 -20.70
N GLU A 391 29.26 12.50 -21.95
CA GLU A 391 28.95 11.33 -22.77
C GLU A 391 29.76 10.12 -22.26
N PRO A 392 29.23 8.88 -22.29
CA PRO A 392 29.96 7.73 -21.78
C PRO A 392 31.12 7.35 -22.71
N ALA A 393 32.27 7.02 -22.12
CA ALA A 393 33.50 6.67 -22.84
C ALA A 393 33.32 5.45 -23.79
N PRO A 394 33.95 5.45 -24.98
CA PRO A 394 33.90 4.32 -25.89
C PRO A 394 34.89 3.21 -25.48
N LEU A 395 34.50 1.96 -25.74
CA LEU A 395 35.32 0.75 -25.58
C LEU A 395 36.60 0.81 -26.45
N PRO A 396 37.73 0.22 -26.00
CA PRO A 396 38.98 0.27 -26.75
C PRO A 396 38.92 -0.61 -28.02
N GLN A 397 39.30 -0.02 -29.16
CA GLN A 397 39.58 -0.74 -30.40
C GLN A 397 41.07 -1.12 -30.49
N PRO A 398 41.42 -2.24 -31.17
CA PRO A 398 42.79 -2.74 -31.24
C PRO A 398 43.68 -1.94 -32.21
N GLU A 399 44.99 -1.97 -31.94
CA GLU A 399 46.07 -1.24 -32.65
C GLU A 399 46.16 -1.57 -34.16
N PRO A 400 46.66 -0.62 -34.99
CA PRO A 400 46.78 -0.84 -36.43
C PRO A 400 48.12 -1.49 -36.80
N GLU A 401 48.06 -2.57 -37.56
CA GLU A 401 49.18 -3.06 -38.34
C GLU A 401 49.38 -2.21 -39.61
N THR A 402 50.65 -2.08 -39.97
CA THR A 402 51.23 -1.33 -41.09
C THR A 402 50.72 -1.77 -42.47
N SER A 403 50.59 -0.82 -43.40
CA SER A 403 50.56 -1.09 -44.85
C SER A 403 51.74 -0.39 -45.54
N PRO A 404 52.27 -0.94 -46.63
CA PRO A 404 51.97 -0.28 -47.91
C PRO A 404 51.84 -1.23 -49.11
N GLY A 405 51.04 -0.81 -50.11
CA GLY A 405 51.05 -1.36 -51.47
C GLY A 405 49.88 -0.88 -52.34
N ASP A 406 50.21 -0.05 -53.34
CA ASP A 406 49.36 0.66 -54.31
C ASP A 406 48.63 -0.22 -55.38
N VAL A 407 47.75 0.48 -56.15
CA VAL A 407 47.35 0.31 -57.59
C VAL A 407 45.84 -0.02 -57.83
N PRO A 408 45.17 0.55 -58.86
CA PRO A 408 43.88 1.26 -58.68
C PRO A 408 42.70 0.83 -59.58
N ASP A 409 41.60 1.59 -59.42
CA ASP A 409 40.46 1.88 -60.32
C ASP A 409 39.42 0.80 -60.64
N THR A 410 38.15 1.10 -60.31
CA THR A 410 37.01 1.21 -61.27
C THR A 410 35.68 1.43 -60.52
N ALA A 411 34.89 2.41 -60.99
CA ALA A 411 33.55 2.72 -60.46
C ALA A 411 32.42 1.99 -61.24
N PRO A 412 31.31 1.63 -60.58
CA PRO A 412 30.02 1.43 -61.24
C PRO A 412 28.83 2.17 -60.54
N PRO A 413 27.63 2.22 -61.15
CA PRO A 413 26.83 3.46 -61.26
C PRO A 413 25.70 3.64 -60.24
N ALA A 414 25.11 4.84 -60.25
CA ALA A 414 24.05 5.32 -59.37
C ALA A 414 22.71 4.52 -59.48
N PRO A 415 21.98 4.34 -58.36
CA PRO A 415 20.69 3.65 -58.36
C PRO A 415 19.52 4.56 -58.75
N GLN A 416 18.59 3.98 -59.51
CA GLN A 416 17.33 4.60 -59.96
C GLN A 416 16.29 4.60 -58.83
N THR A 417 15.52 5.70 -58.71
CA THR A 417 14.38 5.86 -57.80
C THR A 417 13.09 5.22 -58.36
N PRO A 418 12.26 4.55 -57.55
CA PRO A 418 10.91 4.12 -57.94
C PRO A 418 9.86 5.23 -57.71
N PRO A 419 8.66 5.14 -58.33
CA PRO A 419 7.70 6.24 -58.40
C PRO A 419 6.91 6.44 -57.09
N GLU A 420 6.54 7.69 -56.83
CA GLU A 420 5.69 8.11 -55.70
C GLU A 420 4.31 7.45 -55.75
N ALA A 421 3.89 6.87 -54.62
CA ALA A 421 2.51 6.47 -54.39
C ALA A 421 1.73 7.67 -53.83
N ASP A 422 0.69 8.09 -54.55
CA ASP A 422 -0.26 9.13 -54.15
C ASP A 422 -0.91 8.81 -52.79
N SER A 423 -0.37 9.39 -51.72
CA SER A 423 -1.01 9.40 -50.40
C SER A 423 -1.76 10.73 -50.21
N TRP A 424 -3.07 10.64 -50.01
CA TRP A 424 -4.00 11.78 -49.98
C TRP A 424 -3.88 12.67 -48.73
N LEU A 425 -2.90 12.42 -47.85
CA LEU A 425 -2.68 13.13 -46.60
C LEU A 425 -1.18 13.34 -46.38
N SER A 426 -0.77 14.57 -46.03
CA SER A 426 0.63 14.84 -45.71
C SER A 426 1.04 14.11 -44.43
N PRO A 427 2.35 13.82 -44.21
CA PRO A 427 2.82 13.10 -43.03
C PRO A 427 2.32 13.69 -41.70
N GLY A 428 2.21 15.02 -41.61
CA GLY A 428 1.67 15.70 -40.43
C GLY A 428 0.17 15.51 -40.23
N GLN A 429 -0.61 15.37 -41.31
CA GLN A 429 -2.05 15.09 -41.21
C GLN A 429 -2.30 13.64 -40.80
N THR A 430 -1.49 12.71 -41.30
CA THR A 430 -1.52 11.30 -40.88
C THR A 430 -1.23 11.17 -39.39
N PHE A 431 -0.23 11.90 -38.87
CA PHE A 431 0.07 11.90 -37.44
C PHE A 431 -1.10 12.43 -36.58
N ILE A 432 -1.77 13.51 -37.00
CA ILE A 432 -2.91 14.06 -36.26
C ILE A 432 -4.10 13.10 -36.24
N VAL A 433 -4.38 12.42 -37.35
CA VAL A 433 -5.46 11.43 -37.42
C VAL A 433 -5.15 10.21 -36.55
N LEU A 434 -3.91 9.73 -36.56
CA LEU A 434 -3.46 8.62 -35.72
C LEU A 434 -3.51 8.99 -34.23
N LEU A 435 -3.09 10.20 -33.86
CA LEU A 435 -3.16 10.69 -32.48
C LEU A 435 -4.61 10.82 -31.98
N ALA A 436 -5.51 11.33 -32.82
CA ALA A 436 -6.92 11.44 -32.48
C ALA A 436 -7.60 10.07 -32.33
N ALA A 437 -7.25 9.10 -33.19
CA ALA A 437 -7.71 7.73 -33.07
C ALA A 437 -7.18 7.05 -31.80
N PHE A 438 -5.89 7.26 -31.49
CA PHE A 438 -5.26 6.74 -30.27
C PHE A 438 -5.93 7.28 -28.99
N LEU A 439 -6.19 8.58 -28.92
CA LEU A 439 -6.88 9.20 -27.77
C LEU A 439 -8.33 8.70 -27.62
N LEU A 440 -9.03 8.45 -28.73
CA LEU A 440 -10.37 7.88 -28.69
C LEU A 440 -10.37 6.43 -28.19
N ILE A 441 -9.36 5.63 -28.59
CA ILE A 441 -9.15 4.27 -28.11
C ILE A 441 -8.90 4.26 -26.60
N LEU A 442 -8.03 5.14 -26.08
CA LEU A 442 -7.77 5.25 -24.65
C LEU A 442 -9.04 5.57 -23.84
N LEU A 443 -9.89 6.47 -24.36
CA LEU A 443 -11.17 6.81 -23.72
C LEU A 443 -12.16 5.63 -23.68
N VAL A 444 -12.23 4.84 -24.76
CA VAL A 444 -13.09 3.66 -24.81
C VAL A 444 -12.56 2.56 -23.89
N VAL A 445 -11.25 2.29 -23.93
CA VAL A 445 -10.57 1.30 -23.08
C VAL A 445 -10.74 1.64 -21.60
N GLY A 446 -10.52 2.90 -21.20
CA GLY A 446 -10.73 3.34 -19.82
C GLY A 446 -12.18 3.16 -19.35
N LYS A 447 -13.16 3.37 -20.24
CA LYS A 447 -14.58 3.19 -19.92
C LYS A 447 -14.98 1.71 -19.81
N THR A 448 -14.40 0.85 -20.65
CA THR A 448 -14.61 -0.61 -20.57
C THR A 448 -13.93 -1.22 -19.34
N LEU A 449 -12.70 -0.80 -19.00
CA LEU A 449 -11.99 -1.26 -17.79
C LEU A 449 -12.74 -0.84 -16.53
N LYS A 450 -13.24 0.40 -16.47
CA LYS A 450 -14.06 0.88 -15.34
C LYS A 450 -15.36 0.08 -15.18
N ASN A 451 -15.99 -0.32 -16.28
CA ASN A 451 -17.21 -1.14 -16.24
C ASN A 451 -16.91 -2.61 -15.90
N ALA A 452 -15.80 -3.17 -16.39
CA ALA A 452 -15.34 -4.52 -16.04
C ALA A 452 -14.99 -4.61 -14.55
N ARG A 453 -14.26 -3.63 -14.00
CA ARG A 453 -13.95 -3.51 -12.56
C ARG A 453 -15.23 -3.43 -11.73
N ARG A 454 -16.23 -2.65 -12.17
CA ARG A 454 -17.56 -2.60 -11.52
C ARG A 454 -18.29 -3.94 -11.51
N ASN A 455 -18.14 -4.74 -12.56
CA ASN A 455 -18.77 -6.06 -12.66
C ASN A 455 -18.01 -7.13 -11.87
N GLN A 456 -16.68 -7.10 -11.85
CA GLN A 456 -15.85 -7.97 -10.99
C GLN A 456 -16.13 -7.70 -9.51
N ILE A 457 -16.26 -6.44 -9.10
CA ILE A 457 -16.65 -6.09 -7.72
C ILE A 457 -18.05 -6.61 -7.38
N ARG A 458 -19.00 -6.56 -8.32
CA ARG A 458 -20.35 -7.15 -8.14
C ARG A 458 -20.32 -8.68 -8.02
N GLN A 459 -19.45 -9.36 -8.75
CA GLN A 459 -19.30 -10.82 -8.68
C GLN A 459 -18.57 -11.26 -7.40
N ALA A 460 -17.52 -10.54 -6.99
CA ALA A 460 -16.85 -10.75 -5.71
C ALA A 460 -17.82 -10.54 -4.52
N TYR A 461 -18.76 -9.60 -4.63
CA TYR A 461 -19.81 -9.39 -3.63
C TYR A 461 -20.89 -10.48 -3.59
N GLN A 462 -21.09 -11.23 -4.68
CA GLN A 462 -22.00 -12.39 -4.70
C GLN A 462 -21.35 -13.65 -4.11
N LEU A 463 -20.02 -13.76 -4.15
CA LEU A 463 -19.24 -14.88 -3.59
C LEU A 463 -19.00 -14.76 -2.08
N SER A 464 -19.24 -13.59 -1.47
CA SER A 464 -19.09 -13.34 -0.04
C SER A 464 -20.39 -13.43 0.77
N GLN A 465 -21.51 -13.81 0.16
CA GLN A 465 -22.73 -14.17 0.90
C GLN A 465 -22.65 -15.62 1.39
N PRO A 466 -23.07 -15.93 2.63
CA PRO A 466 -23.16 -17.31 3.08
C PRO A 466 -24.09 -18.10 2.15
N ALA A 467 -23.68 -19.33 1.81
CA ALA A 467 -24.44 -20.22 0.95
C ALA A 467 -25.89 -20.34 1.45
N ARG A 468 -26.86 -20.21 0.53
CA ARG A 468 -28.27 -20.48 0.81
C ARG A 468 -28.39 -21.89 1.40
N PRO A 469 -29.08 -22.10 2.54
CA PRO A 469 -29.27 -23.43 3.07
C PRO A 469 -30.01 -24.30 2.05
N LEU A 470 -29.46 -25.50 1.81
CA LEU A 470 -30.08 -26.53 0.98
C LEU A 470 -31.48 -26.85 1.50
N SER A 471 -32.50 -26.73 0.65
CA SER A 471 -33.85 -27.16 0.98
C SER A 471 -33.88 -28.69 1.18
N PRO A 472 -34.37 -29.20 2.32
CA PRO A 472 -34.54 -30.63 2.50
C PRO A 472 -35.63 -31.16 1.57
N GLN A 473 -35.30 -32.20 0.79
CA GLN A 473 -36.29 -33.01 0.09
C GLN A 473 -37.21 -33.71 1.09
N SER A 474 -38.50 -33.65 0.81
CA SER A 474 -39.61 -34.22 1.57
C SER A 474 -39.60 -35.76 1.61
N MET A 475 -39.80 -36.33 2.80
CA MET A 475 -40.39 -37.66 3.01
C MET A 475 -41.45 -37.56 4.14
N PRO A 476 -42.53 -38.37 4.12
CA PRO A 476 -43.79 -38.01 4.76
C PRO A 476 -43.97 -38.52 6.21
N ASP A 477 -44.71 -37.70 6.96
CA ASP A 477 -45.64 -37.93 8.07
C ASP A 477 -45.23 -38.74 9.31
N ASN A 478 -45.15 -38.02 10.44
CA ASN A 478 -45.94 -38.34 11.64
C ASN A 478 -46.19 -37.05 12.47
N PRO A 479 -47.38 -36.85 13.07
CA PRO A 479 -47.72 -35.58 13.70
C PRO A 479 -47.24 -35.55 15.15
N GLU A 480 -46.27 -34.68 15.43
CA GLU A 480 -45.94 -34.27 16.80
C GLU A 480 -46.29 -32.78 17.02
N PRO A 481 -46.61 -32.40 18.27
CA PRO A 481 -47.47 -31.28 18.58
C PRO A 481 -46.87 -29.95 18.17
N THR A 482 -47.73 -29.07 17.66
CA THR A 482 -47.42 -27.68 17.29
C THR A 482 -46.42 -27.05 18.26
N PRO A 483 -45.22 -26.68 17.80
CA PRO A 483 -44.38 -25.77 18.55
C PRO A 483 -45.19 -24.48 18.67
N VAL A 484 -45.51 -24.10 19.90
CA VAL A 484 -45.86 -22.71 20.20
C VAL A 484 -44.66 -21.90 19.74
N THR A 485 -44.77 -21.26 18.57
CA THR A 485 -43.77 -20.29 18.11
C THR A 485 -43.63 -19.27 19.24
N PRO A 486 -42.47 -19.15 19.90
CA PRO A 486 -42.29 -18.04 20.82
C PRO A 486 -42.54 -16.75 20.02
N PRO A 487 -43.22 -15.75 20.61
CA PRO A 487 -43.42 -14.48 19.92
C PRO A 487 -42.07 -13.99 19.40
N ARG A 488 -42.03 -13.52 18.15
CA ARG A 488 -40.83 -12.89 17.59
C ARG A 488 -40.35 -11.85 18.62
N PRO A 489 -39.11 -11.88 19.11
CA PRO A 489 -38.66 -10.84 20.01
C PRO A 489 -38.69 -9.54 19.22
N GLY A 490 -39.63 -8.66 19.57
CA GLY A 490 -39.77 -7.35 18.93
C GLY A 490 -38.47 -6.55 19.03
N GLY A 491 -38.32 -5.54 18.20
CA GLY A 491 -37.23 -4.58 18.29
C GLY A 491 -37.69 -3.27 18.94
N CYS A 492 -36.79 -2.31 18.95
CA CYS A 492 -37.13 -0.91 19.16
C CYS A 492 -36.64 -0.04 18.00
N VAL A 493 -37.35 1.06 17.82
CA VAL A 493 -36.94 2.16 16.96
C VAL A 493 -36.12 3.12 17.82
N ALA A 494 -34.82 3.25 17.53
CA ALA A 494 -33.93 4.19 18.19
C ALA A 494 -33.64 5.38 17.28
N GLU A 495 -33.92 6.60 17.73
CA GLU A 495 -33.37 7.82 17.13
C GLU A 495 -31.93 7.98 17.59
N VAL A 496 -31.01 8.13 16.65
CA VAL A 496 -29.60 8.44 16.91
C VAL A 496 -29.38 9.90 16.55
N SER A 497 -28.88 10.67 17.51
CA SER A 497 -28.49 12.06 17.34
C SER A 497 -26.98 12.21 17.47
N LEU A 498 -26.36 12.86 16.49
CA LEU A 498 -24.93 13.18 16.45
C LEU A 498 -24.74 14.55 15.77
N ASP A 499 -24.19 15.53 16.49
CA ASP A 499 -23.87 16.87 15.95
C ASP A 499 -25.02 17.53 15.18
N GLY A 500 -26.25 17.40 15.69
CA GLY A 500 -27.46 17.93 15.06
C GLY A 500 -28.02 17.08 13.91
N VAL A 501 -27.29 16.06 13.45
CA VAL A 501 -27.80 15.04 12.52
C VAL A 501 -28.62 14.02 13.29
N LYS A 502 -29.85 13.76 12.83
CA LYS A 502 -30.73 12.73 13.38
C LYS A 502 -30.98 11.63 12.37
N THR A 503 -30.87 10.39 12.80
CA THR A 503 -31.25 9.22 12.01
C THR A 503 -31.96 8.18 12.86
N THR A 504 -32.40 7.09 12.26
CA THR A 504 -33.13 6.02 12.95
C THR A 504 -32.43 4.69 12.74
N LEU A 505 -32.24 3.94 13.83
CA LEU A 505 -31.80 2.55 13.84
C LEU A 505 -32.94 1.64 14.32
N MET A 506 -33.14 0.52 13.62
CA MET A 506 -34.02 -0.56 14.09
C MET A 506 -33.16 -1.52 14.91
N LEU A 507 -33.33 -1.58 16.22
CA LEU A 507 -32.52 -2.45 17.08
C LEU A 507 -33.36 -3.65 17.53
N ASP A 508 -32.82 -4.84 17.39
CA ASP A 508 -33.40 -6.09 17.92
C ASP A 508 -32.31 -6.89 18.63
N ALA A 509 -32.52 -8.17 18.91
CA ALA A 509 -31.55 -9.02 19.60
C ALA A 509 -30.24 -9.25 18.81
N ARG A 510 -30.17 -8.85 17.52
CA ARG A 510 -28.99 -8.99 16.68
C ARG A 510 -28.06 -7.77 16.86
N PRO A 511 -26.76 -8.01 17.17
CA PRO A 511 -25.75 -6.97 17.20
C PRO A 511 -25.68 -6.16 15.90
N GLN A 512 -25.75 -4.84 16.03
CA GLN A 512 -25.36 -3.90 15.00
C GLN A 512 -24.02 -3.28 15.35
N VAL A 513 -23.10 -3.37 14.40
CA VAL A 513 -21.77 -2.80 14.54
C VAL A 513 -21.82 -1.31 14.21
N LEU A 514 -21.29 -0.51 15.13
CA LEU A 514 -20.98 0.90 14.94
C LEU A 514 -19.49 1.05 14.71
N GLY A 515 -19.10 1.92 13.79
CA GLY A 515 -17.71 2.12 13.42
C GLY A 515 -17.59 3.03 12.21
N ARG A 516 -16.35 3.35 11.84
CA ARG A 516 -16.09 4.24 10.68
C ARG A 516 -16.11 3.53 9.33
N SER A 517 -16.28 2.20 9.29
CA SER A 517 -16.24 1.48 8.02
C SER A 517 -17.44 1.83 7.13
N ARG A 518 -17.16 2.13 5.85
CA ARG A 518 -18.19 2.48 4.85
C ARG A 518 -19.09 1.30 4.48
N ASP A 519 -18.66 0.09 4.79
CA ASP A 519 -19.37 -1.15 4.48
C ASP A 519 -20.37 -1.55 5.58
N LEU A 520 -20.41 -0.82 6.70
CA LEU A 520 -21.38 -1.08 7.76
C LEU A 520 -22.80 -0.77 7.26
N PRO A 521 -23.79 -1.62 7.61
CA PRO A 521 -25.19 -1.45 7.22
C PRO A 521 -25.89 -0.37 8.06
N LEU A 522 -25.29 0.81 8.16
CA LEU A 522 -25.80 1.97 8.89
C LEU A 522 -26.47 2.97 7.93
N PRO A 523 -27.45 3.75 8.40
CA PRO A 523 -28.01 4.85 7.62
C PRO A 523 -26.91 5.83 7.16
N GLU A 524 -26.99 6.28 5.91
CA GLU A 524 -25.95 7.11 5.28
C GLU A 524 -25.54 8.35 6.11
N PRO A 525 -26.48 9.13 6.71
CA PRO A 525 -26.09 10.30 7.51
C PRO A 525 -25.22 9.94 8.72
N LEU A 526 -25.54 8.83 9.39
CA LEU A 526 -24.77 8.34 10.53
C LEU A 526 -23.42 7.78 10.06
N ARG A 527 -23.42 6.97 9.00
CA ARG A 527 -22.19 6.41 8.42
C ARG A 527 -21.20 7.49 7.98
N GLN A 528 -21.67 8.54 7.31
CA GLN A 528 -20.82 9.65 6.89
C GLN A 528 -20.19 10.37 8.08
N ARG A 529 -20.97 10.60 9.15
CA ARG A 529 -20.49 11.33 10.32
C ARG A 529 -19.54 10.49 11.17
N LEU A 530 -19.87 9.21 11.42
CA LEU A 530 -18.94 8.26 12.07
C LEU A 530 -17.65 8.08 11.26
N GLY A 531 -17.75 8.13 9.92
CA GLY A 531 -16.60 8.05 9.02
C GLY A 531 -15.64 9.25 9.08
N GLN A 532 -16.03 10.36 9.73
CA GLN A 532 -15.20 11.56 9.86
C GLN A 532 -14.31 11.54 11.11
N ASP A 533 -14.65 10.71 12.11
CA ASP A 533 -13.88 10.58 13.33
C ASP A 533 -12.70 9.61 13.13
N PRO A 534 -11.45 10.11 13.19
CA PRO A 534 -10.26 9.28 12.96
C PRO A 534 -9.95 8.33 14.12
N PHE A 535 -10.53 8.55 15.31
CA PHE A 535 -10.34 7.74 16.52
C PHE A 535 -11.35 6.59 16.62
N LEU A 536 -12.38 6.56 15.76
CA LEU A 536 -13.23 5.38 15.61
C LEU A 536 -12.47 4.25 14.88
N ALA A 537 -12.62 3.02 15.37
CA ALA A 537 -12.18 1.83 14.65
C ALA A 537 -13.16 1.50 13.51
N ARG A 538 -12.74 0.69 12.53
CA ARG A 538 -13.61 0.25 11.42
C ARG A 538 -14.88 -0.43 11.94
N ALA A 539 -14.74 -1.27 12.95
CA ALA A 539 -15.78 -1.78 13.83
C ALA A 539 -15.36 -1.42 15.25
N HIS A 540 -16.06 -0.46 15.88
CA HIS A 540 -15.62 0.11 17.15
C HIS A 540 -16.42 -0.42 18.34
N GLY A 541 -17.72 -0.64 18.16
CA GLY A 541 -18.56 -1.27 19.16
C GLY A 541 -19.79 -1.91 18.55
N GLU A 542 -20.45 -2.78 19.29
CA GLU A 542 -21.73 -3.38 18.93
C GLU A 542 -22.83 -2.85 19.85
N ILE A 543 -24.02 -2.64 19.28
CA ILE A 543 -25.24 -2.36 20.05
C ILE A 543 -26.36 -3.30 19.65
N TRP A 544 -27.19 -3.73 20.61
CA TRP A 544 -28.41 -4.47 20.33
C TRP A 544 -29.42 -4.31 21.46
N TYR A 545 -30.68 -4.64 21.16
CA TYR A 545 -31.81 -4.42 22.05
C TYR A 545 -32.42 -5.74 22.50
N GLN A 546 -32.73 -5.85 23.78
CA GLN A 546 -33.58 -6.91 24.30
C GLN A 546 -34.89 -6.30 24.84
N PRO A 547 -36.06 -6.73 24.32
CA PRO A 547 -37.37 -6.27 24.81
C PRO A 547 -37.59 -6.60 26.29
N ASP A 548 -37.15 -7.79 26.68
CA ASP A 548 -37.30 -8.30 28.04
C ASP A 548 -36.40 -7.50 28.99
N GLY A 549 -37.03 -6.58 29.73
CA GLY A 549 -36.34 -5.64 30.62
C GLY A 549 -35.88 -4.33 29.95
N ASN A 550 -36.26 -4.11 28.69
CA ASN A 550 -35.95 -2.89 27.93
C ASN A 550 -34.47 -2.51 27.96
N TYR A 551 -33.58 -3.47 27.69
CA TYR A 551 -32.14 -3.25 27.78
C TYR A 551 -31.50 -2.91 26.43
N LEU A 552 -30.66 -1.89 26.43
CA LEU A 552 -29.66 -1.68 25.38
C LEU A 552 -28.35 -2.31 25.85
N TYR A 553 -27.87 -3.27 25.09
CA TYR A 553 -26.56 -3.87 25.28
C TYR A 553 -25.53 -3.18 24.42
N VAL A 554 -24.31 -3.11 24.96
CA VAL A 554 -23.15 -2.56 24.28
C VAL A 554 -21.97 -3.50 24.48
N ARG A 555 -21.20 -3.73 23.42
CA ARG A 555 -19.89 -4.38 23.49
C ARG A 555 -18.84 -3.49 22.85
N CYS A 556 -17.70 -3.30 23.53
CA CYS A 556 -16.56 -2.61 22.94
C CYS A 556 -15.75 -3.58 22.07
N LEU A 557 -15.45 -3.21 20.82
CA LEU A 557 -14.62 -3.99 19.90
C LEU A 557 -13.24 -3.37 19.66
N SER A 558 -13.02 -2.14 20.13
CA SER A 558 -11.88 -1.31 19.79
C SER A 558 -10.97 -1.08 20.99
N ASP A 559 -9.66 -1.16 20.77
CA ASP A 559 -8.64 -0.85 21.77
C ASP A 559 -8.65 0.60 22.25
N ASN A 560 -9.24 1.51 21.47
CA ASN A 560 -9.48 2.90 21.87
C ASN A 560 -10.58 3.05 22.95
N GLY A 561 -11.20 1.94 23.41
CA GLY A 561 -12.24 1.95 24.43
C GLY A 561 -13.58 2.53 23.95
N LEU A 562 -14.58 2.48 24.82
CA LEU A 562 -15.92 3.02 24.59
C LEU A 562 -16.48 3.52 25.93
N GLU A 563 -17.29 4.59 25.93
CA GLU A 563 -18.04 4.99 27.13
C GLU A 563 -19.56 4.82 26.93
N LEU A 564 -20.20 4.18 27.90
CA LEU A 564 -21.65 4.09 28.01
C LEU A 564 -22.13 4.98 29.17
N ASN A 565 -22.88 6.05 28.86
CA ASN A 565 -23.33 7.05 29.84
C ASN A 565 -22.18 7.62 30.69
N GLY A 566 -21.01 7.82 30.09
CA GLY A 566 -19.79 8.32 30.75
C GLY A 566 -19.03 7.27 31.58
N GLN A 567 -19.44 6.00 31.55
CA GLN A 567 -18.69 4.90 32.14
C GLN A 567 -17.89 4.15 31.08
N ASN A 568 -16.59 3.98 31.32
CA ASN A 568 -15.71 3.22 30.42
C ASN A 568 -16.12 1.75 30.32
N VAL A 569 -16.03 1.21 29.10
CA VAL A 569 -16.23 -0.18 28.72
C VAL A 569 -14.96 -0.62 28.01
N ALA A 570 -14.21 -1.55 28.62
CA ALA A 570 -12.95 -2.03 28.07
C ALA A 570 -13.18 -2.90 26.82
N THR A 571 -12.15 -3.06 25.97
CA THR A 571 -12.22 -3.91 24.79
C THR A 571 -12.67 -5.33 25.15
N GLY A 572 -13.63 -5.87 24.40
CA GLY A 572 -14.20 -7.20 24.64
C GLY A 572 -15.31 -7.23 25.70
N ASP A 573 -15.37 -6.24 26.59
CA ASP A 573 -16.41 -6.19 27.62
C ASP A 573 -17.79 -5.95 27.02
N LYS A 574 -18.77 -6.59 27.65
CA LYS A 574 -20.19 -6.47 27.34
C LYS A 574 -20.92 -5.92 28.55
N VAL A 575 -21.58 -4.78 28.36
CA VAL A 575 -22.39 -4.12 29.38
C VAL A 575 -23.82 -3.91 28.89
N LYS A 576 -24.72 -3.54 29.80
CA LYS A 576 -26.10 -3.19 29.45
C LYS A 576 -26.60 -2.03 30.29
N THR A 577 -27.55 -1.28 29.75
CA THR A 577 -28.27 -0.23 30.47
C THR A 577 -29.76 -0.29 30.13
N THR A 578 -30.62 0.22 31.01
CA THR A 578 -32.04 0.37 30.68
C THR A 578 -32.21 1.44 29.60
N PHE A 579 -33.09 1.19 28.63
CA PHE A 579 -33.30 2.07 27.48
C PHE A 579 -34.61 2.86 27.60
N ASP A 580 -34.89 3.32 28.83
CA ASP A 580 -36.05 4.16 29.16
C ASP A 580 -35.74 5.65 29.02
N THR A 581 -34.47 6.01 29.18
CA THR A 581 -33.95 7.37 29.03
C THR A 581 -32.98 7.45 27.86
N PRO A 582 -32.66 8.64 27.34
CA PRO A 582 -31.57 8.81 26.38
C PRO A 582 -30.28 8.18 26.90
N VAL A 583 -29.60 7.43 26.03
CA VAL A 583 -28.32 6.78 26.31
C VAL A 583 -27.24 7.51 25.52
N SER A 584 -26.16 7.90 26.21
CA SER A 584 -24.97 8.46 25.58
C SER A 584 -23.97 7.34 25.31
N LEU A 585 -23.45 7.30 24.09
CA LEU A 585 -22.41 6.36 23.68
C LEU A 585 -21.24 7.14 23.07
N ARG A 586 -20.12 7.19 23.76
CA ARG A 586 -18.90 7.81 23.25
C ARG A 586 -17.97 6.74 22.68
N MET A 587 -17.49 6.99 21.47
CA MET A 587 -16.59 6.14 20.71
C MET A 587 -15.59 7.06 20.04
N GLY A 588 -14.28 6.85 20.23
CA GLY A 588 -13.29 7.85 19.80
C GLY A 588 -13.60 9.25 20.35
N GLU A 589 -13.71 10.25 19.47
CA GLU A 589 -14.13 11.61 19.83
C GLU A 589 -15.64 11.85 19.62
N THR A 590 -16.34 10.90 19.01
CA THR A 590 -17.75 10.98 18.68
C THR A 590 -18.61 10.58 19.86
N THR A 591 -19.57 11.43 20.22
CA THR A 591 -20.63 11.09 21.18
C THR A 591 -21.98 10.99 20.49
N LEU A 592 -22.56 9.79 20.50
CA LEU A 592 -23.90 9.52 20.02
C LEU A 592 -24.90 9.62 21.17
N THR A 593 -26.07 10.21 20.92
CA THR A 593 -27.22 10.06 21.81
C THR A 593 -28.27 9.16 21.17
N LEU A 594 -28.58 8.04 21.81
CA LEU A 594 -29.62 7.10 21.42
C LEU A 594 -30.89 7.37 22.22
N ILE A 595 -32.03 7.53 21.53
CA ILE A 595 -33.33 7.76 22.16
C ILE A 595 -34.32 6.73 21.62
N ARG A 596 -34.88 5.90 22.50
CA ARG A 596 -35.95 4.97 22.13
C ARG A 596 -37.23 5.75 21.77
N ARG A 597 -37.77 5.52 20.57
CA ARG A 597 -38.98 6.18 20.04
C ARG A 597 -40.20 5.27 20.00
N GLY A 598 -40.02 3.96 20.05
CA GLY A 598 -41.12 3.00 20.06
C GLY A 598 -40.64 1.56 19.93
N GLN A 599 -41.58 0.62 19.95
CA GLN A 599 -41.34 -0.79 19.64
C GLN A 599 -41.66 -1.06 18.17
N TRP A 600 -40.94 -2.01 17.57
CA TRP A 600 -41.20 -2.51 16.22
C TRP A 600 -41.44 -4.04 16.30
N PRO A 601 -42.47 -4.56 15.62
CA PRO A 601 -42.90 -5.96 15.73
C PRO A 601 -41.96 -7.01 15.11
#